data_AF-A0A853BJ66-F1
#
_entry.id   AF-A0A853BJ66-F1
#
_cell.length_a   1.000
_cell.length_b   1.000
_cell.length_c   1.000
_cell.angle_alpha   90.00
_cell.angle_beta   90.00
_cell.angle_gamma   90.00
#
_symmetry.space_group_name_H-M   'P 1'
#
loop_
_entity.id
_entity.type
_entity.pdbx_description
1 polymer ?
#
loop_
_entity_poly.entity_id
_entity_poly.type
_entity_poly.pdbx_seq_one_letter_code
_entity_poly.pdbx_strand_id
1 'polypeptide(L)'
;MHDVDRTANLLGATALAVTDMALAGATGAAGVSASGAAALVVLSAAPGISVTELGRRVGLSQPATARMVDALERRGLVERRPGVGRLVAVAPTAAGEQAARGLLAARGRPLADVVSVLDTDERAVLAGLLAKLLRRLYGDVGDPDLLCRLCDRAACVRDATCPVGQADREARAATAGDDAAPRGAGGGAGAAP
;
A
#
# COMPACT_ATOMS: atom_id res chain seq x y z
N MET A 1 -19.84 30.60 -5.04
CA MET A 1 -20.56 29.52 -4.33
C MET A 1 -19.79 28.25 -4.64
N HIS A 2 -19.19 27.60 -3.64
CA HIS A 2 -18.48 26.34 -3.87
C HIS A 2 -19.52 25.26 -4.17
N ASP A 3 -19.70 24.93 -5.45
CA ASP A 3 -20.54 23.83 -5.90
C ASP A 3 -19.76 22.51 -5.77
N VAL A 4 -19.34 22.20 -4.54
CA VAL A 4 -18.68 20.95 -4.22
C VAL A 4 -19.77 19.95 -3.90
N ASP A 5 -19.84 18.88 -4.69
CA ASP A 5 -20.70 17.75 -4.44
C ASP A 5 -20.63 17.34 -2.95
N ARG A 6 -21.79 17.30 -2.29
CA ARG A 6 -21.88 17.04 -0.85
C ARG A 6 -21.22 15.72 -0.49
N THR A 7 -21.35 14.69 -1.34
CA THR A 7 -20.77 13.37 -1.12
C THR A 7 -19.25 13.44 -1.17
N ALA A 8 -18.68 14.14 -2.15
CA ALA A 8 -17.24 14.34 -2.27
C ALA A 8 -16.66 15.10 -1.05
N ASN A 9 -17.36 16.13 -0.56
CA ASN A 9 -16.94 16.84 0.64
C ASN A 9 -16.96 15.93 1.90
N LEU A 10 -18.02 15.14 2.07
CA LEU A 10 -18.13 14.18 3.18
C LEU A 10 -17.05 13.09 3.10
N LEU A 11 -16.76 12.59 1.90
CA LEU A 11 -15.68 11.63 1.68
C LEU A 11 -14.33 12.23 2.07
N GLY A 12 -14.03 13.46 1.64
CA GLY A 12 -12.79 14.16 1.99
C GLY A 12 -12.64 14.39 3.49
N ALA A 13 -13.68 14.89 4.15
CA ALA A 13 -13.68 15.11 5.60
C ALA A 13 -13.51 13.80 6.38
N THR A 14 -14.23 12.75 5.98
CA THR A 14 -14.10 11.42 6.58
C THR A 14 -12.70 10.85 6.37
N ALA A 15 -12.18 10.92 5.14
CA ALA A 15 -10.85 10.43 4.79
C ALA A 15 -9.74 11.10 5.62
N LEU A 16 -9.83 12.41 5.84
CA LEU A 16 -8.89 13.14 6.69
C LEU A 16 -8.96 12.64 8.14
N ALA A 17 -10.16 12.62 8.73
CA ALA A 17 -10.35 12.22 10.12
C ALA A 17 -9.90 10.77 10.39
N VAL A 18 -10.26 9.82 9.51
CA VAL A 18 -9.84 8.42 9.67
C VAL A 18 -8.34 8.23 9.43
N THR A 19 -7.73 9.03 8.56
CA THR A 19 -6.28 8.97 8.32
C THR A 19 -5.50 9.44 9.54
N ASP A 20 -5.88 10.56 10.13
CA ASP A 20 -5.23 11.10 11.33
C ASP A 20 -5.35 10.11 12.49
N MET A 21 -6.55 9.58 12.72
CA MET A 21 -6.81 8.56 13.74
C MET A 21 -5.97 7.30 13.52
N ALA A 22 -5.95 6.77 12.30
CA ALA A 22 -5.22 5.57 11.93
C ALA A 22 -3.70 5.74 12.07
N LEU A 23 -3.15 6.88 11.63
CA LEU A 23 -1.72 7.18 11.72
C LEU A 23 -1.27 7.44 13.16
N ALA A 24 -2.09 8.12 13.96
CA ALA A 24 -1.81 8.33 15.37
C ALA A 24 -1.73 7.00 16.12
N GLY A 25 -2.72 6.11 15.92
CA GLY A 25 -2.70 4.77 16.51
C GLY A 25 -1.50 3.94 16.06
N ALA A 26 -1.20 3.95 14.75
CA ALA A 26 -0.12 3.16 14.18
C ALA A 26 1.28 3.59 14.65
N THR A 27 1.54 4.90 14.67
CA THR A 27 2.86 5.44 15.06
C THR A 27 3.08 5.39 16.56
N GLY A 28 2.04 5.64 17.37
CA GLY A 28 2.09 5.58 18.82
C GLY A 28 2.38 4.18 19.37
N ALA A 29 1.73 3.14 18.82
CA ALA A 29 1.84 1.77 19.34
C ALA A 29 3.26 1.19 19.31
N ALA A 30 4.05 1.57 18.30
CA ALA A 30 5.43 1.11 18.14
C ALA A 30 6.45 2.22 18.30
N GLY A 31 6.07 3.45 18.69
CA GLY A 31 6.97 4.60 18.81
C GLY A 31 7.81 4.88 17.55
N VAL A 32 7.29 4.54 16.37
CA VAL A 32 7.96 4.67 15.06
C VAL A 32 7.42 5.88 14.30
N SER A 33 8.19 6.39 13.34
CA SER A 33 7.66 7.30 12.33
C SER A 33 6.61 6.61 11.45
N ALA A 34 5.80 7.38 10.72
CA ALA A 34 4.86 6.83 9.74
C ALA A 34 5.54 5.98 8.64
N SER A 35 6.77 6.33 8.25
CA SER A 35 7.56 5.53 7.32
C SER A 35 8.08 4.23 7.94
N GLY A 36 8.51 4.26 9.20
CA GLY A 36 8.92 3.06 9.93
C GLY A 36 7.75 2.10 10.17
N ALA A 37 6.57 2.66 10.46
CA ALA A 37 5.31 1.94 10.52
C ALA A 37 5.00 1.19 9.21
N ALA A 38 5.01 1.90 8.09
CA ALA A 38 4.79 1.30 6.77
C ALA A 38 5.85 0.25 6.43
N ALA A 39 7.12 0.52 6.74
CA ALA A 39 8.19 -0.44 6.52
C ALA A 39 7.99 -1.75 7.30
N LEU A 40 7.58 -1.69 8.56
CA LEU A 40 7.30 -2.89 9.37
C LEU A 40 6.11 -3.69 8.82
N VAL A 41 5.06 -3.02 8.35
CA VAL A 41 3.93 -3.70 7.68
C VAL A 41 4.40 -4.39 6.39
N VAL A 42 5.15 -3.68 5.54
CA VAL A 42 5.71 -4.25 4.31
C VAL A 42 6.61 -5.45 4.61
N LEU A 43 7.52 -5.33 5.57
CA LEU A 43 8.46 -6.40 5.95
C LEU A 43 7.77 -7.60 6.61
N SER A 44 6.63 -7.40 7.28
CA SER A 44 5.83 -8.50 7.81
C SER A 44 5.18 -9.36 6.71
N ALA A 45 4.88 -8.75 5.55
CA ALA A 45 4.32 -9.45 4.39
C ALA A 45 5.39 -9.94 3.40
N ALA A 46 6.53 -9.25 3.32
CA ALA A 46 7.62 -9.55 2.40
C ALA A 46 8.99 -9.43 3.13
N PRO A 47 9.31 -10.37 4.04
CA PRO A 47 10.60 -10.37 4.72
C PRO A 47 11.75 -10.64 3.74
N GLY A 48 12.89 -10.00 3.96
CA GLY A 48 14.12 -10.24 3.19
C GLY A 48 14.23 -9.45 1.88
N ILE A 49 13.32 -8.52 1.60
CA ILE A 49 13.46 -7.61 0.45
C ILE A 49 14.66 -6.67 0.62
N SER A 50 15.19 -6.17 -0.49
CA SER A 50 16.31 -5.23 -0.46
C SER A 50 15.91 -3.89 0.15
N VAL A 51 16.89 -3.14 0.67
CA VAL A 51 16.67 -1.76 1.13
C VAL A 51 16.04 -0.91 0.01
N THR A 52 16.50 -1.06 -1.23
CA THR A 52 15.96 -0.32 -2.37
C THR A 52 14.50 -0.64 -2.64
N GLU A 53 14.13 -1.92 -2.64
CA GLU A 53 12.73 -2.33 -2.84
C GLU A 53 11.84 -1.88 -1.69
N LEU A 54 12.32 -1.97 -0.44
CA LEU A 54 11.60 -1.45 0.72
C LEU A 54 11.34 0.07 0.58
N GLY A 55 12.34 0.83 0.12
CA GLY A 55 12.21 2.26 -0.14
C GLY A 55 11.15 2.58 -1.18
N ARG A 56 11.13 1.82 -2.29
CA ARG A 56 10.11 1.94 -3.35
C ARG A 56 8.70 1.72 -2.78
N ARG A 57 8.49 0.65 -2.02
CA ARG A 57 7.16 0.32 -1.44
C ARG A 57 6.67 1.33 -0.41
N VAL A 58 7.59 1.94 0.34
CA VAL A 58 7.24 2.96 1.35
C VAL A 58 7.11 4.36 0.73
N GLY A 59 7.56 4.55 -0.52
CA GLY A 59 7.55 5.85 -1.21
C GLY A 59 8.66 6.79 -0.74
N LEU A 60 9.84 6.26 -0.43
CA LEU A 60 10.99 7.03 0.04
C LEU A 60 12.13 7.06 -0.97
N SER A 61 12.89 8.16 -0.96
CA SER A 61 14.19 8.21 -1.63
C SER A 61 15.19 7.25 -0.97
N GLN A 62 16.22 6.84 -1.70
CA GLN A 62 17.22 5.91 -1.19
C GLN A 62 17.92 6.41 0.09
N PRO A 63 18.35 7.69 0.21
CA PRO A 63 18.93 8.19 1.47
C PRO A 63 17.93 8.20 2.62
N ALA A 64 16.66 8.53 2.36
CA ALA A 64 15.62 8.52 3.40
C ALA A 64 15.32 7.08 3.87
N THR A 65 15.32 6.13 2.93
CA THR A 65 15.13 4.71 3.22
C THR A 65 16.26 4.17 4.09
N ALA A 66 17.51 4.45 3.75
CA ALA A 66 18.65 4.01 4.56
C ALA A 66 18.54 4.51 6.01
N ARG A 67 18.27 5.80 6.21
CA ARG A 67 18.06 6.39 7.55
C ARG A 67 16.90 5.76 8.31
N MET A 68 15.80 5.47 7.62
CA MET A 68 14.62 4.82 8.21
C MET A 68 14.94 3.38 8.64
N VAL A 69 15.65 2.61 7.82
CA VAL A 69 16.10 1.26 8.20
C VAL A 69 17.10 1.31 9.36
N ASP A 70 18.05 2.25 9.36
CA ASP A 70 19.00 2.42 10.47
C ASP A 70 18.27 2.73 11.78
N ALA A 71 17.21 3.55 11.73
CA ALA A 71 16.41 3.87 12.90
C ALA A 71 15.64 2.66 13.43
N LEU A 72 15.11 1.80 12.55
CA LEU A 72 14.44 0.56 12.95
C LEU A 72 15.43 -0.47 13.50
N GLU A 73 16.63 -0.58 12.91
CA GLU A 73 17.68 -1.52 13.33
C GLU A 73 18.25 -1.13 14.69
N ARG A 74 18.52 0.17 14.94
CA ARG A 74 18.91 0.67 16.27
C ARG A 74 17.89 0.35 17.36
N ARG A 75 16.62 0.17 16.98
CA ARG A 75 15.53 -0.19 17.90
C ARG A 75 15.32 -1.70 18.00
N GLY A 76 16.14 -2.50 17.31
CA GLY A 76 16.04 -3.96 17.28
C GLY A 76 14.78 -4.48 16.59
N LEU A 77 14.13 -3.67 15.74
CA LEU A 77 12.89 -4.04 15.05
C LEU A 77 13.15 -4.70 13.69
N VAL A 78 14.27 -4.38 13.06
CA VAL A 78 14.71 -5.02 11.82
C VAL A 78 16.18 -5.36 11.93
N GLU A 79 16.63 -6.22 11.04
CA GLU A 79 18.04 -6.53 10.88
C GLU A 79 18.39 -6.64 9.39
N ARG A 80 19.61 -6.24 9.06
CA ARG A 80 20.19 -6.44 7.73
C ARG A 80 20.88 -7.79 7.64
N ARG A 81 20.59 -8.52 6.58
CA ARG A 81 21.22 -9.80 6.27
C ARG A 81 21.89 -9.74 4.89
N PRO A 82 22.96 -10.52 4.66
CA PRO A 82 23.45 -10.76 3.29
C PRO A 82 22.30 -11.26 2.40
N GLY A 83 22.07 -10.59 1.27
CA GLY A 83 21.08 -10.99 0.28
C GLY A 83 21.70 -11.76 -0.89
N VAL A 84 20.97 -11.85 -2.00
CA VAL A 84 21.48 -12.45 -3.24
C VAL A 84 22.51 -11.51 -3.86
N GLY A 85 23.73 -12.02 -4.08
CA GLY A 85 24.83 -11.26 -4.67
C GLY A 85 25.34 -10.16 -3.73
N ARG A 86 25.34 -8.90 -4.18
CA ARG A 86 25.78 -7.72 -3.41
C ARG A 86 24.64 -6.99 -2.68
N LEU A 87 23.42 -7.51 -2.75
CA LEU A 87 22.25 -6.86 -2.17
C LEU A 87 22.20 -7.09 -0.64
N VAL A 88 21.76 -6.06 0.08
CA VAL A 88 21.47 -6.15 1.51
C VAL A 88 19.96 -6.35 1.67
N ALA A 89 19.59 -7.50 2.24
CA ALA A 89 18.22 -7.84 2.57
C ALA A 89 17.86 -7.27 3.96
N VAL A 90 16.62 -6.85 4.13
CA VAL A 90 16.08 -6.40 5.43
C VAL A 90 14.99 -7.36 5.87
N ALA A 91 15.07 -7.84 7.09
CA ALA A 91 14.05 -8.70 7.69
C ALA A 91 13.57 -8.11 9.03
N PRO A 92 12.29 -8.29 9.39
CA PRO A 92 11.85 -7.96 10.73
C PRO A 92 12.47 -8.95 11.73
N THR A 93 12.82 -8.46 12.92
CA THR A 93 13.11 -9.34 14.05
C THR A 93 11.80 -9.86 14.66
N ALA A 94 11.86 -10.78 15.63
CA ALA A 94 10.67 -11.18 16.39
C ALA A 94 9.97 -9.98 17.07
N ALA A 95 10.74 -9.01 17.56
CA ALA A 95 10.21 -7.76 18.10
C ALA A 95 9.58 -6.89 17.01
N GLY A 96 10.19 -6.83 15.82
CA GLY A 96 9.64 -6.17 14.64
C GLY A 96 8.31 -6.73 14.19
N GLU A 97 8.16 -8.05 14.14
CA GLU A 97 6.89 -8.70 13.81
C GLU A 97 5.81 -8.40 14.84
N GLN A 98 6.16 -8.44 16.12
CA GLN A 98 5.23 -8.08 17.20
C GLN A 98 4.81 -6.61 17.09
N ALA A 99 5.74 -5.72 16.78
CA ALA A 99 5.46 -4.31 16.53
C ALA A 99 4.54 -4.11 15.32
N ALA A 100 4.75 -4.83 14.22
CA ALA A 100 3.89 -4.78 13.04
C ALA A 100 2.45 -5.24 13.35
N ARG A 101 2.29 -6.34 14.11
CA ARG A 101 0.97 -6.80 14.57
C ARG A 101 0.29 -5.77 15.49
N GLY A 102 1.03 -5.23 16.45
CA GLY A 102 0.53 -4.19 17.35
C GLY A 102 0.08 -2.94 16.60
N LEU A 103 0.84 -2.56 15.57
CA LEU A 103 0.53 -1.43 14.71
C LEU A 103 -0.77 -1.63 13.91
N LEU A 104 -0.92 -2.78 13.26
CA LEU A 104 -2.14 -3.10 12.51
C LEU A 104 -3.36 -3.17 13.43
N ALA A 105 -3.21 -3.70 14.64
CA ALA A 105 -4.28 -3.71 15.65
C ALA A 105 -4.64 -2.29 16.14
N ALA A 106 -3.63 -1.45 16.43
CA ALA A 106 -3.83 -0.08 16.88
C ALA A 106 -4.44 0.82 15.79
N ARG A 107 -4.14 0.53 14.52
CA ARG A 107 -4.82 1.12 13.37
C ARG A 107 -6.26 0.60 13.23
N GLY A 108 -6.46 -0.71 13.34
CA GLY A 108 -7.71 -1.38 13.00
C GLY A 108 -8.82 -1.18 14.02
N ARG A 109 -8.51 -1.16 15.33
CA ARG A 109 -9.52 -1.06 16.39
C ARG A 109 -10.35 0.23 16.33
N PRO A 110 -9.76 1.44 16.22
CA PRO A 110 -10.55 2.66 16.12
C PRO A 110 -11.38 2.71 14.83
N LEU A 111 -10.85 2.20 13.72
CA LEU A 111 -11.61 2.12 12.46
C LEU A 111 -12.81 1.19 12.56
N ALA A 112 -12.66 0.05 13.26
CA ALA A 112 -13.75 -0.89 13.51
C ALA A 112 -14.85 -0.27 14.38
N ASP A 113 -14.48 0.57 15.35
CA ASP A 113 -15.40 1.36 16.17
C ASP A 113 -16.15 2.42 15.35
N VAL A 114 -15.46 3.16 14.47
CA VAL A 114 -16.12 4.14 13.58
C VAL A 114 -17.18 3.49 12.70
N VAL A 115 -16.88 2.33 12.10
CA VAL A 115 -17.88 1.62 11.27
C VAL A 115 -18.92 0.90 12.12
N SER A 116 -18.77 0.85 13.46
CA SER A 116 -19.69 0.15 14.35
C SER A 116 -21.09 0.76 14.40
N VAL A 117 -21.22 2.03 13.99
CA VAL A 117 -22.49 2.75 13.90
C VAL A 117 -23.41 2.25 12.79
N LEU A 118 -22.85 1.54 11.80
CA LEU A 118 -23.57 0.99 10.66
C LEU A 118 -24.06 -0.42 10.98
N ASP A 119 -25.23 -0.82 10.50
CA ASP A 119 -25.64 -2.22 10.59
C ASP A 119 -24.87 -3.13 9.59
N THR A 120 -25.20 -4.41 9.54
CA THR A 120 -24.52 -5.37 8.67
C THR A 120 -24.73 -5.07 7.18
N ASP A 121 -25.93 -4.66 6.79
CA ASP A 121 -26.29 -4.40 5.40
C ASP A 121 -25.66 -3.09 4.92
N GLU A 122 -25.69 -2.05 5.76
CA GLU A 122 -25.01 -0.77 5.51
C GLU A 122 -23.50 -0.95 5.36
N ARG A 123 -22.87 -1.80 6.19
CA ARG A 123 -21.44 -2.13 6.04
C ARG A 123 -21.15 -2.84 4.73
N ALA A 124 -22.01 -3.75 4.29
CA ALA A 124 -21.84 -4.44 3.02
C ALA A 124 -21.93 -3.45 1.84
N VAL A 125 -22.91 -2.54 1.87
CA VAL A 125 -23.03 -1.46 0.89
C VAL A 125 -21.79 -0.57 0.90
N LEU A 126 -21.35 -0.11 2.08
CA LEU A 126 -20.17 0.74 2.22
C LEU A 126 -18.90 0.03 1.71
N ALA A 127 -18.70 -1.24 2.03
CA ALA A 127 -17.56 -2.02 1.55
C ALA A 127 -17.53 -2.08 0.01
N GLY A 128 -18.68 -2.28 -0.63
CA GLY A 128 -18.81 -2.24 -2.08
C GLY A 128 -18.48 -0.87 -2.68
N LEU A 129 -18.94 0.22 -2.06
CA LEU A 129 -18.62 1.58 -2.50
C LEU A 129 -17.13 1.91 -2.33
N LEU A 130 -16.53 1.56 -1.19
CA LEU A 130 -15.10 1.76 -0.93
C LEU A 130 -14.25 0.96 -1.92
N ALA A 131 -14.64 -0.26 -2.27
CA ALA A 131 -13.95 -1.06 -3.28
C ALA A 131 -13.93 -0.37 -4.65
N LYS A 132 -15.06 0.23 -5.08
CA LYS A 132 -15.14 1.01 -6.33
C LYS A 132 -14.22 2.25 -6.28
N LEU A 133 -14.26 3.01 -5.18
CA LEU A 133 -13.44 4.21 -5.00
C LEU A 133 -11.95 3.88 -4.99
N LEU A 134 -11.54 2.82 -4.28
CA LEU A 134 -10.15 2.36 -4.25
C LEU A 134 -9.63 1.95 -5.62
N ARG A 135 -10.45 1.29 -6.46
CA ARG A 135 -10.08 0.98 -7.85
C ARG A 135 -9.86 2.23 -8.69
N ARG A 136 -10.72 3.25 -8.55
CA ARG A 136 -10.53 4.55 -9.24
C ARG A 136 -9.25 5.23 -8.79
N LEU A 137 -8.98 5.27 -7.48
CA LEU A 137 -7.78 5.89 -6.91
C LEU A 137 -6.51 5.16 -7.34
N TYR A 138 -6.56 3.84 -7.48
CA TYR A 138 -5.46 3.09 -8.09
C TYR A 138 -5.14 3.57 -9.50
N GLY A 139 -6.16 3.92 -10.31
CA GLY A 139 -5.94 4.49 -11.64
C GLY A 139 -5.11 5.78 -11.64
N ASP A 140 -5.14 6.57 -10.56
CA ASP A 140 -4.31 7.78 -10.43
C ASP A 140 -2.93 7.48 -9.84
N VAL A 141 -2.86 6.58 -8.84
CA VAL A 141 -1.62 6.31 -8.09
C VAL A 141 -0.71 5.31 -8.82
N GLY A 142 -1.27 4.30 -9.47
CA GLY A 142 -0.56 3.29 -10.26
C GLY A 142 0.28 2.29 -9.46
N ASP A 143 0.31 2.38 -8.13
CA ASP A 143 1.09 1.49 -7.27
C ASP A 143 0.29 1.05 -6.03
N PRO A 144 0.05 -0.27 -5.83
CA PRO A 144 -0.70 -0.76 -4.69
C PRO A 144 0.02 -0.54 -3.35
N ASP A 145 1.36 -0.56 -3.34
CA ASP A 145 2.17 -0.39 -2.13
C ASP A 145 2.07 1.05 -1.62
N LEU A 146 1.94 2.03 -2.53
CA LEU A 146 1.77 3.44 -2.20
C LEU A 146 0.32 3.77 -1.81
N LEU A 147 -0.67 3.20 -2.50
CA LEU A 147 -2.08 3.46 -2.22
C LEU A 147 -2.53 2.84 -0.87
N CYS A 148 -2.00 1.67 -0.50
CA CYS A 148 -2.48 0.87 0.62
C CYS A 148 -1.38 0.53 1.64
N ARG A 149 -0.45 1.48 1.86
CA ARG A 149 0.80 1.31 2.64
C ARG A 149 0.68 0.78 4.09
N LEU A 150 -0.50 0.84 4.71
CA LEU A 150 -0.79 0.30 6.04
C LEU A 150 -1.97 -0.68 6.03
N CYS A 151 -2.25 -1.28 4.87
CA CYS A 151 -3.34 -2.23 4.73
C CYS A 151 -3.06 -3.48 5.57
N ASP A 152 -4.05 -3.86 6.39
CA ASP A 152 -4.13 -5.22 6.91
C ASP A 152 -4.63 -6.11 5.77
N ARG A 153 -3.68 -6.76 5.09
CA ARG A 153 -4.01 -7.59 3.93
C ARG A 153 -4.91 -8.76 4.31
N ALA A 154 -4.71 -9.36 5.48
CA ALA A 154 -5.49 -10.50 5.94
C ALA A 154 -6.96 -10.11 6.18
N ALA A 155 -7.20 -8.93 6.75
CA ALA A 155 -8.55 -8.38 6.85
C ALA A 155 -9.14 -8.02 5.48
N CYS A 156 -8.34 -7.42 4.58
CA CYS A 156 -8.79 -6.93 3.28
C CYS A 156 -9.26 -8.05 2.33
N VAL A 157 -8.71 -9.26 2.45
CA VAL A 157 -9.07 -10.40 1.58
C VAL A 157 -9.92 -11.48 2.24
N ARG A 158 -10.47 -11.21 3.43
CA ARG A 158 -11.18 -12.24 4.20
C ARG A 158 -12.35 -12.86 3.43
N ASP A 159 -13.20 -12.01 2.84
CA ASP A 159 -14.46 -12.42 2.22
C ASP A 159 -14.58 -11.99 0.75
N ALA A 160 -13.57 -11.29 0.22
CA ALA A 160 -13.57 -10.75 -1.14
C ALA A 160 -12.15 -10.59 -1.70
N THR A 161 -12.03 -10.48 -3.02
CA THR A 161 -10.75 -10.14 -3.67
C THR A 161 -10.36 -8.70 -3.33
N CYS A 162 -9.08 -8.48 -3.01
CA CYS A 162 -8.55 -7.13 -2.80
C CYS A 162 -8.81 -6.24 -4.04
N PRO A 163 -9.57 -5.14 -3.93
CA PRO A 163 -9.96 -4.33 -5.08
C PRO A 163 -8.76 -3.67 -5.77
N VAL A 164 -7.79 -3.19 -4.99
CA VAL A 164 -6.56 -2.58 -5.51
C VAL A 164 -5.66 -3.62 -6.16
N GLY A 165 -5.47 -4.78 -5.51
CA GLY A 165 -4.66 -5.86 -6.07
C GLY A 165 -5.26 -6.47 -7.33
N GLN A 166 -6.60 -6.47 -7.46
CA GLN A 166 -7.25 -6.84 -8.71
C GLN A 166 -6.99 -5.79 -9.80
N ALA A 167 -7.13 -4.50 -9.50
CA ALA A 167 -6.84 -3.43 -10.46
C ALA A 167 -5.38 -3.45 -10.94
N ASP A 168 -4.42 -3.72 -10.05
CA ASP A 168 -3.01 -3.88 -10.41
C ASP A 168 -2.78 -5.06 -11.38
N ARG A 169 -3.40 -6.22 -11.13
CA ARG A 169 -3.30 -7.37 -12.04
C ARG A 169 -3.92 -7.07 -13.41
N GLU A 170 -5.08 -6.42 -13.44
CA GLU A 170 -5.75 -6.02 -14.68
C GLU A 170 -4.89 -5.03 -15.48
N ALA A 171 -4.30 -4.03 -14.83
CA ALA A 171 -3.41 -3.06 -15.47
C ALA A 171 -2.15 -3.72 -16.06
N ARG A 172 -1.52 -4.63 -15.32
CA ARG A 172 -0.34 -5.38 -15.80
C ARG A 172 -0.67 -6.29 -16.98
N ALA A 173 -1.86 -6.89 -16.99
CA ALA A 173 -2.32 -7.72 -18.09
C ALA A 173 -2.56 -6.88 -19.36
N ALA A 174 -3.13 -5.68 -19.23
CA ALA A 174 -3.33 -4.77 -20.36
C ALA A 174 -1.98 -4.34 -20.98
N THR A 175 -1.00 -3.96 -20.15
CA THR A 175 0.34 -3.58 -20.67
C THR A 175 1.06 -4.73 -21.35
N ALA A 176 0.93 -5.96 -20.82
CA ALA A 176 1.53 -7.14 -21.45
C ALA A 176 0.85 -7.52 -22.78
N GLY A 177 -0.43 -7.20 -22.94
CA GLY A 177 -1.18 -7.39 -24.19
C GLY A 177 -0.80 -6.37 -25.28
N ASP A 178 -0.54 -5.11 -24.90
CA ASP A 178 -0.09 -4.07 -25.82
C ASP A 178 1.33 -4.34 -26.36
N ASP A 179 2.22 -4.89 -25.53
CA ASP A 179 3.56 -5.31 -25.96
C ASP A 179 3.56 -6.55 -26.87
N ALA A 180 2.45 -7.31 -26.90
CA ALA A 180 2.29 -8.52 -27.70
C ALA A 180 1.63 -8.27 -29.08
N ALA A 181 1.15 -7.05 -29.36
CA ALA A 181 0.60 -6.71 -30.68
C ALA A 181 1.73 -6.70 -31.74
N PRO A 182 1.61 -7.42 -32.86
CA PRO A 182 2.66 -7.42 -33.88
C PRO A 182 2.79 -6.00 -34.45
N ARG A 183 3.98 -5.40 -34.30
CA ARG A 183 4.35 -4.19 -35.03
C ARG A 183 4.31 -4.53 -36.52
N GLY A 184 3.19 -4.19 -37.16
CA GLY A 184 2.94 -4.50 -38.56
C GLY A 184 4.11 -4.07 -39.43
N ALA A 185 4.62 -5.02 -40.21
CA ALA A 185 5.60 -4.77 -41.25
C ALA A 185 5.03 -3.75 -42.24
N GLY A 186 5.45 -2.50 -42.12
CA GLY A 186 5.23 -1.47 -43.13
C GLY A 186 6.01 -1.86 -44.38
N GLY A 187 5.30 -2.44 -45.35
CA GLY A 187 5.82 -2.85 -46.65
C GLY A 187 6.44 -1.66 -47.39
N GLY A 188 7.71 -1.84 -47.78
CA GLY A 188 8.38 -0.96 -48.72
C GLY A 188 7.76 -1.11 -50.10
N ALA A 189 7.10 -0.06 -50.59
CA ALA A 189 6.84 0.12 -52.00
C ALA A 189 8.10 0.75 -52.61
N GLY A 190 8.86 -0.08 -53.34
CA GLY A 190 10.00 0.35 -54.14
C GLY A 190 9.56 1.25 -55.28
N ALA A 191 10.27 2.37 -55.42
CA ALA A 191 10.22 3.23 -56.60
C ALA A 191 11.41 2.89 -57.50
N ALA A 192 11.14 2.51 -58.74
CA ALA A 192 11.97 2.74 -59.93
C ALA A 192 11.26 2.20 -61.19
N PRO A 193 11.63 2.68 -62.40
CA PRO A 193 12.57 3.75 -62.72
C PRO A 193 11.92 5.05 -63.19
#